data_AF-A0A3M0WF64-F1
#
_entry.id   AF-A0A3M0WF64-F1
#
_cell.length_a   1.000
_cell.length_b   1.000
_cell.length_c   1.000
_cell.angle_alpha   90.00
_cell.angle_beta   90.00
_cell.angle_gamma   90.00
#
_symmetry.space_group_name_H-M   'P 1'
#
loop_
_entity.id
_entity.type
_entity.pdbx_description
1 polymer ?
#
loop_
_entity_poly.entity_id
_entity_poly.type
_entity_poly.pdbx_seq_one_letter_code
_entity_poly.pdbx_strand_id
1 'polypeptide(L)' 'MECNVGKTEQVVRVIIALVAAWLGYKYSAWWYVLTAVGILTAAMRFCPLTHLLGINTCKN' A
#
# COMPACT_ATOMS: atom_id res chain seq x y z
N MET A 1 -4.26 -8.33 15.52
CA MET A 1 -3.87 -8.17 14.10
C MET A 1 -5.13 -8.32 13.26
N GLU A 2 -6.06 -7.37 13.36
CA GLU A 2 -7.31 -7.42 12.61
C GLU A 2 -6.99 -7.02 11.17
N CYS A 3 -6.90 -8.01 10.30
CA CYS A 3 -6.61 -7.79 8.90
C CYS A 3 -7.85 -7.13 8.29
N ASN A 4 -7.75 -5.85 7.98
CA ASN A 4 -8.87 -5.04 7.50
C ASN A 4 -8.75 -4.78 5.97
N VAL A 5 -7.56 -5.02 5.39
CA VAL A 5 -7.28 -4.94 3.95
C VAL A 5 -7.21 -6.35 3.31
N GLY A 6 -8.03 -6.61 2.30
CA GLY A 6 -8.04 -7.88 1.56
C GLY A 6 -6.83 -8.06 0.66
N LYS A 7 -6.53 -9.31 0.28
CA LYS A 7 -5.33 -9.61 -0.52
C LYS A 7 -5.28 -8.83 -1.83
N THR A 8 -6.43 -8.58 -2.45
CA THR A 8 -6.53 -7.83 -3.71
C THR A 8 -6.07 -6.38 -3.53
N GLU A 9 -6.53 -5.66 -2.51
CA GLU A 9 -6.09 -4.28 -2.23
C GLU A 9 -4.62 -4.20 -1.82
N GLN A 10 -4.14 -5.20 -1.08
CA GLN A 10 -2.71 -5.30 -0.76
C GLN A 10 -1.87 -5.45 -2.03
N VAL A 11 -2.28 -6.33 -2.95
CA VAL A 11 -1.58 -6.55 -4.23
C VAL A 11 -1.56 -5.28 -5.07
N VAL A 12 -2.68 -4.57 -5.17
CA VAL A 12 -2.75 -3.29 -5.90
C VAL A 12 -1.76 -2.27 -5.31
N ARG A 13 -1.68 -2.13 -3.98
CA ARG A 13 -0.73 -1.21 -3.33
C ARG A 13 0.73 -1.60 -3.56
N VAL A 14 1.04 -2.89 -3.56
CA VAL A 14 2.38 -3.40 -3.88
C VAL A 14 2.73 -3.08 -5.33
N ILE A 15 1.81 -3.27 -6.28
CA ILE A 15 2.02 -2.94 -7.68
C ILE A 15 2.29 -1.44 -7.85
N ILE A 16 1.49 -0.57 -7.22
CA ILE A 16 1.70 0.88 -7.26
C ILE A 16 3.06 1.25 -6.66
N ALA A 17 3.45 0.64 -5.54
CA ALA A 17 4.75 0.87 -4.92
C ALA A 17 5.91 0.44 -5.83
N LEU A 18 5.79 -0.70 -6.53
CA LEU A 18 6.80 -1.17 -7.48
C LEU A 18 6.94 -0.23 -8.69
N VAL A 19 5.82 0.27 -9.22
CA VAL A 19 5.82 1.24 -10.32
C VAL A 19 6.47 2.55 -9.87
N ALA A 20 6.14 3.04 -8.67
CA ALA A 20 6.77 4.23 -8.09
C ALA A 20 8.27 4.03 -7.85
N ALA A 21 8.70 2.84 -7.43
CA ALA A 21 10.11 2.51 -7.22
C ALA A 21 10.91 2.60 -8.53
N TRP A 22 10.34 2.06 -9.61
CA TRP A 22 10.95 2.07 -10.93
C TRP A 22 11.02 3.48 -11.52
N LEU A 23 9.97 4.28 -11.32
CA LEU A 23 9.97 5.71 -11.64
C LEU A 23 11.02 6.49 -10.84
N GLY A 24 11.24 6.13 -9.58
CA GLY A 24 12.28 6.73 -8.75
C GLY A 24 13.69 6.46 -9.23
N TYR A 25 13.93 5.25 -9.69
CA TYR A 25 15.19 4.88 -10.31
C TYR A 25 15.46 5.63 -11.63
N LYS A 26 14.40 5.87 -12.43
CA LYS A 26 14.56 6.42 -13.79
C LYS A 26 14.44 7.95 -13.88
N TYR A 27 13.64 8.58 -13.03
CA TYR A 27 13.32 10.01 -13.15
C TYR A 27 13.86 10.85 -11.99
N SER A 28 13.55 10.50 -10.74
CA SER A 28 13.94 11.32 -9.58
C SER A 28 13.76 10.58 -8.25
N ALA A 29 14.68 10.82 -7.32
CA ALA A 29 14.63 10.24 -5.98
C ALA A 29 13.36 10.60 -5.17
N TRP A 30 12.63 11.65 -5.57
CA TRP A 30 11.35 12.04 -4.94
C TRP A 30 10.31 10.90 -4.97
N TRP A 31 10.30 10.06 -6.00
CA TRP A 31 9.37 8.92 -6.10
C TRP A 31 9.65 7.81 -5.08
N TYR A 32 10.83 7.78 -4.47
CA TYR A 32 11.10 6.84 -3.37
C TYR A 32 10.26 7.15 -2.13
N VAL A 33 9.81 8.39 -1.93
CA VAL A 33 8.87 8.73 -0.85
C VAL A 33 7.53 8.02 -1.06
N LEU A 34 6.98 8.09 -2.29
CA LEU A 34 5.75 7.38 -2.65
C LEU A 34 5.90 5.86 -2.54
N THR A 35 7.08 5.35 -2.93
CA THR A 35 7.43 3.94 -2.78
C THR A 35 7.44 3.51 -1.32
N ALA A 36 8.10 4.27 -0.44
CA ALA A 36 8.20 3.98 0.98
C ALA A 36 6.82 3.99 1.65
N VAL A 37 5.98 4.98 1.33
CA VAL A 37 4.59 5.06 1.83
C VAL A 37 3.75 3.88 1.33
N GLY A 38 3.88 3.51 0.05
CA GLY A 38 3.20 2.35 -0.54
C GLY A 38 3.60 1.03 0.11
N ILE A 39 4.90 0.82 0.37
CA ILE A 39 5.42 -0.37 1.03
C ILE A 39 4.98 -0.41 2.50
N LEU A 40 5.09 0.69 3.24
CA LEU A 40 4.66 0.77 4.64
C LEU A 40 3.17 0.44 4.78
N THR A 41 2.34 1.01 3.92
CA THR A 41 0.90 0.72 3.93
C THR A 41 0.57 -0.71 3.49
N ALA A 42 1.34 -1.30 2.57
CA ALA A 42 1.17 -2.70 2.17
C ALA A 42 1.68 -3.70 3.24
N ALA A 43 2.75 -3.35 3.97
CA ALA A 43 3.38 -4.19 4.99
C ALA A 43 2.54 -4.26 6.27
N MET A 44 1.93 -3.14 6.68
CA MET A 44 1.10 -3.12 7.88
C MET A 44 -0.18 -3.96 7.72
N ARG A 45 -0.61 -4.33 6.49
CA ARG A 45 -1.89 -5.04 6.23
C ARG A 45 -3.10 -4.43 6.95
N PHE A 46 -2.94 -3.16 7.32
CA PHE A 46 -3.79 -2.42 8.22
C PHE A 46 -3.73 -0.99 7.73
N CYS A 47 -4.74 -0.57 6.97
CA CYS A 47 -4.89 0.84 6.64
C CYS A 47 -5.73 1.45 7.77
N PRO A 48 -5.17 2.34 8.60
CA PRO A 48 -5.94 2.96 9.69
C PRO A 48 -7.14 3.74 9.15
N LEU A 49 -7.09 4.17 7.89
CA LEU A 49 -8.19 4.84 7.21
C LEU A 49 -9.38 3.90 6.95
N THR A 50 -9.14 2.66 6.50
CA THR A 50 -10.22 1.68 6.27
C THR A 50 -10.74 1.12 7.60
N HIS A 51 -9.88 1.06 8.62
CA HIS A 51 -10.29 0.77 10.00
C HIS A 51 -11.17 1.91 10.58
N LEU A 52 -10.79 3.18 10.39
CA LEU A 52 -11.57 4.35 10.78
C LEU A 52 -12.92 4.43 10.05
N LEU A 53 -12.96 4.00 8.79
CA LEU A 53 -14.20 3.89 7.99
C LEU A 53 -15.01 2.61 8.31
N GLY A 54 -14.51 1.70 9.14
CA GLY A 54 -15.20 0.45 9.51
C GLY A 54 -15.33 -0.57 8.37
N ILE A 55 -14.62 -0.38 7.25
CA ILE A 55 -14.72 -1.24 6.06
C ILE A 55 -13.68 -2.35 6.18
N ASN A 56 -14.12 -3.60 6.33
CA ASN A 56 -13.24 -4.77 6.34
C ASN A 56 -13.35 -5.50 4.98
N THR A 57 -12.40 -5.24 4.08
CA THR A 57 -12.30 -5.91 2.77
C THR A 57 -11.61 -7.29 2.89
N CYS A 58 -11.06 -7.63 4.06
CA CYS A 58 -10.33 -8.87 4.27
C CYS A 58 -11.18 -10.15 4.33
N LYS A 59 -12.51 -10.02 4.35
CA LYS A 59 -13.45 -11.15 4.33
C LYS A 59 -13.92 -11.51 2.93
N ASN A 60 -13.44 -10.79 1.92
CA ASN A 60 -13.73 -11.00 0.50
C ASN A 60 -12.50 -11.51 -0.25
#